data_AF-A0A7Z7HS28-F1
#
_entry.id   AF-A0A7Z7HS28-F1
#
_cell.length_a   1.000
_cell.length_b   1.000
_cell.length_c   1.000
_cell.angle_alpha   90.00
_cell.angle_beta   90.00
_cell.angle_gamma   90.00
#
_symmetry.space_group_name_H-M   'P 1'
#
loop_
_entity.id
_entity.type
_entity.pdbx_description
1 polymer ?
#
loop_
_entity_poly.entity_id
_entity_poly.type
_entity_poly.pdbx_seq_one_letter_code
_entity_poly.pdbx_strand_id
1 'polypeptide(L)'
;MRNARLDLSFLRRLLCGSCGPLTIIRALNHRRCKNANEASWSKPIPLKKGPLGSYVLQLEDLPEEPGVYVFGRKHGESVVPIYIGETLSIRRRVKGHLNSLALMRAIENAPIGGRFFIYCTVKAVSKEKAKKHAKVLEKALLMHAQSEGHELFNKKGTKLPTDTISFTGNRTSEAIAPRIMLIRRALTKTKRPSSLKKHTPNG
;
A
#
# COMPACT_ATOMS: atom_id res chain seq x y z
N MET A 1 -26.22 3.13 -13.12
CA MET A 1 -24.92 3.39 -12.46
C MET A 1 -25.13 3.27 -10.96
N ARG A 2 -24.51 2.32 -10.26
CA ARG A 2 -24.59 2.21 -8.79
C ARG A 2 -23.18 2.04 -8.24
N ASN A 3 -22.80 2.95 -7.35
CA ASN A 3 -21.51 3.00 -6.66
C ASN A 3 -21.37 1.80 -5.73
N ALA A 4 -20.28 1.04 -5.87
CA ALA A 4 -19.91 0.00 -4.91
C ALA A 4 -19.29 0.69 -3.68
N ARG A 5 -20.00 0.68 -2.56
CA ARG A 5 -19.45 1.01 -1.23
C ARG A 5 -18.56 -0.15 -0.79
N LEU A 6 -17.28 0.13 -0.56
CA LEU A 6 -16.38 -0.76 0.16
C LEU A 6 -16.62 -0.54 1.66
N ASP A 7 -17.12 -1.57 2.34
CA ASP A 7 -17.30 -1.58 3.79
C ASP A 7 -15.93 -1.70 4.47
N LEU A 8 -15.54 -0.63 5.19
CA LEU A 8 -14.26 -0.45 5.86
C LEU A 8 -14.13 -1.24 7.16
N SER A 9 -15.21 -1.84 7.68
CA SER A 9 -15.18 -2.64 8.91
C SER A 9 -14.55 -4.04 8.74
N PHE A 10 -14.41 -4.49 7.50
CA PHE A 10 -14.04 -5.86 7.15
C PHE A 10 -12.53 -6.15 7.22
N LEU A 11 -11.69 -5.13 7.05
CA LEU A 11 -10.21 -5.28 7.04
C LEU A 11 -9.55 -5.16 8.42
N ARG A 12 -10.25 -4.61 9.42
CA ARG A 12 -9.78 -4.57 10.82
C ARG A 12 -9.52 -5.96 11.41
N ARG A 13 -10.14 -7.01 10.85
CA ARG A 13 -9.99 -8.40 11.29
C ARG A 13 -8.76 -9.13 10.72
N LEU A 14 -8.11 -8.59 9.68
CA LEU A 14 -6.96 -9.26 9.04
C LEU A 14 -5.64 -9.11 9.82
N LEU A 15 -5.58 -8.18 10.78
CA LEU A 15 -4.41 -7.95 11.64
C LEU A 15 -4.65 -8.40 13.09
N CYS A 16 -5.87 -8.80 13.43
CA CYS A 16 -6.21 -9.41 14.72
C CYS A 16 -6.04 -10.93 14.58
N GLY A 17 -5.12 -11.51 15.36
CA GLY A 17 -4.62 -12.89 15.22
C GLY A 17 -5.62 -14.02 15.54
N SER A 18 -6.93 -13.82 15.35
CA SER A 18 -7.96 -14.80 15.70
C SER A 18 -8.87 -15.24 14.54
N CYS A 19 -8.64 -14.83 13.28
CA CYS A 19 -9.35 -15.41 12.13
C CYS A 19 -8.43 -15.58 10.91
N GLY A 20 -8.49 -16.77 10.31
CA GLY A 20 -7.58 -17.28 9.28
C GLY A 20 -7.54 -16.52 7.95
N PRO A 21 -6.63 -16.91 7.05
CA PRO A 21 -6.14 -16.09 5.95
C PRO A 21 -7.03 -16.21 4.70
N LEU A 22 -8.21 -15.58 4.66
CA LEU A 22 -9.06 -15.75 3.46
C LEU A 22 -10.14 -14.69 3.27
N THR A 23 -9.85 -13.39 3.26
CA THR A 23 -10.89 -12.42 2.83
C THR A 23 -10.47 -11.04 2.31
N ILE A 24 -9.34 -10.91 1.60
CA ILE A 24 -9.07 -9.67 0.82
C ILE A 24 -9.67 -9.76 -0.61
N ILE A 25 -9.95 -10.97 -1.13
CA ILE A 25 -10.31 -11.16 -2.55
C ILE A 25 -11.78 -10.79 -2.88
N ARG A 26 -12.71 -10.80 -1.91
CA ARG A 26 -14.14 -10.62 -2.21
C ARG A 26 -14.57 -9.19 -2.54
N ALA A 27 -13.80 -8.18 -2.15
CA ALA A 27 -14.21 -6.78 -2.28
C ALA A 27 -13.92 -6.16 -3.68
N LEU A 28 -13.16 -6.85 -4.54
CA LEU A 28 -12.82 -6.37 -5.89
C LEU A 28 -13.68 -6.96 -7.01
N ASN A 29 -14.70 -7.77 -6.72
CA ASN A 29 -15.16 -8.77 -7.67
C ASN A 29 -16.66 -8.71 -8.01
N HIS A 30 -17.17 -7.54 -8.43
CA HIS A 30 -18.56 -7.44 -8.89
C HIS A 30 -18.78 -7.28 -10.41
N ARG A 31 -17.78 -7.61 -11.24
CA ARG A 31 -18.01 -7.88 -12.67
C ARG A 31 -17.12 -9.03 -13.15
N ARG A 32 -17.76 -10.16 -13.52
CA ARG A 32 -17.23 -11.31 -14.29
C ARG A 32 -15.69 -11.37 -14.42
N CYS A 33 -14.98 -11.94 -13.45
CA CYS A 33 -13.59 -12.36 -13.61
C CYS A 33 -13.46 -13.85 -13.30
N LYS A 34 -13.41 -14.70 -14.34
CA LYS A 34 -13.11 -16.15 -14.26
C LYS A 34 -11.65 -16.47 -13.85
N ASN A 35 -10.92 -15.53 -13.25
CA ASN A 35 -9.52 -15.69 -12.85
C ASN A 35 -9.37 -15.23 -11.40
N ALA A 36 -9.66 -16.11 -10.44
CA ALA A 36 -9.34 -15.85 -9.04
C ALA A 36 -7.81 -15.88 -8.90
N ASN A 37 -7.21 -14.69 -8.69
CA ASN A 37 -5.78 -14.57 -8.45
C ASN A 37 -5.54 -14.81 -6.96
N GLU A 38 -4.95 -15.95 -6.61
CA GLU A 38 -4.52 -16.23 -5.24
C GLU A 38 -3.36 -15.31 -4.86
N ALA A 39 -3.50 -14.64 -3.72
CA ALA A 39 -2.44 -13.87 -3.08
C ALA A 39 -2.25 -14.40 -1.67
N SER A 40 -1.00 -14.66 -1.26
CA SER A 40 -0.68 -15.31 0.01
C SER A 40 0.27 -14.45 0.82
N TRP A 41 -0.16 -14.08 2.03
CA TRP A 41 0.68 -13.36 2.99
C TRP A 41 1.65 -14.31 3.70
N SER A 42 2.86 -13.82 3.95
CA SER A 42 3.81 -14.46 4.85
C SER A 42 3.46 -14.17 6.31
N LYS A 43 4.10 -14.89 7.23
CA LYS A 43 4.20 -14.40 8.62
C LYS A 43 5.11 -13.15 8.64
N PRO A 44 4.90 -12.21 9.58
CA PRO A 44 5.85 -11.12 9.81
C PRO A 44 7.22 -11.67 10.21
N ILE A 45 8.27 -11.18 9.56
CA ILE A 45 9.67 -11.50 9.85
C ILE A 45 10.23 -10.33 10.67
N PRO A 46 10.59 -10.53 11.95
CA PRO A 46 11.22 -9.50 12.75
C PRO A 46 12.55 -9.07 12.13
N LEU A 47 12.78 -7.76 12.04
CA LEU A 47 14.05 -7.22 11.57
C LEU A 47 14.98 -7.04 12.75
N LYS A 48 16.14 -7.70 12.67
CA LYS A 48 17.21 -7.54 13.65
C LYS A 48 18.09 -6.36 13.24
N LYS A 49 18.39 -5.47 14.18
CA LYS A 49 19.41 -4.44 13.94
C LYS A 49 20.77 -5.12 13.81
N GLY A 50 21.44 -4.86 12.70
CA GLY A 50 22.84 -5.16 12.50
C GLY A 50 23.74 -4.02 12.99
N PRO A 51 25.05 -4.15 12.80
CA PRO A 51 26.00 -3.08 13.06
C PRO A 51 25.65 -1.82 12.25
N LEU A 52 25.96 -0.65 12.81
CA LEU A 52 25.85 0.65 12.12
C LEU A 52 24.43 1.04 11.64
N GLY A 53 23.38 0.57 12.31
CA GLY A 53 21.99 0.95 11.99
C GLY A 53 21.40 0.22 10.76
N SER A 54 22.12 -0.79 10.24
CA SER A 54 21.59 -1.69 9.21
C SER A 54 20.54 -2.64 9.80
N TYR A 55 19.66 -3.18 8.95
CA TYR A 55 18.79 -4.30 9.33
C TYR A 55 19.23 -5.57 8.60
N VAL A 56 19.20 -6.69 9.31
CA VAL A 56 19.58 -8.00 8.78
C VAL A 56 18.35 -8.86 8.59
N LEU A 57 18.29 -9.52 7.43
CA LEU A 57 17.25 -10.48 7.07
C LEU A 57 17.90 -11.59 6.24
N GLN A 58 17.53 -12.85 6.52
CA GLN A 58 18.01 -14.02 5.78
C GLN A 58 17.35 -14.03 4.40
N LEU A 59 18.14 -13.75 3.36
CA LEU A 59 17.62 -13.54 2.01
C LEU A 59 17.22 -14.88 1.35
N GLU A 60 17.85 -15.96 1.77
CA GLU A 60 17.68 -17.31 1.27
C GLU A 60 16.25 -17.80 1.56
N ASP A 61 15.65 -17.37 2.67
CA ASP A 61 14.27 -17.70 3.05
C ASP A 61 13.21 -16.90 2.30
N LEU A 62 13.62 -15.87 1.54
CA LEU A 62 12.68 -15.05 0.80
C LEU A 62 12.32 -15.68 -0.56
N PRO A 63 11.05 -15.57 -0.97
CA PRO A 63 10.60 -16.05 -2.26
C PRO A 63 11.21 -15.26 -3.42
N GLU A 64 11.35 -15.91 -4.58
CA GLU A 64 11.68 -15.24 -5.84
C GLU A 64 10.43 -14.82 -6.62
N GLU A 65 9.25 -15.14 -6.08
CA GLU A 65 7.95 -14.88 -6.66
C GLU A 65 7.59 -13.38 -6.71
N PRO A 66 6.73 -12.99 -7.67
CA PRO A 66 6.18 -11.64 -7.75
C PRO A 66 5.21 -11.38 -6.60
N GLY A 67 5.16 -10.13 -6.15
CA GLY A 67 4.32 -9.77 -5.02
C GLY A 67 4.48 -8.33 -4.55
N VAL A 68 3.95 -8.09 -3.36
CA VAL A 68 4.11 -6.85 -2.61
C VAL A 68 4.78 -7.13 -1.28
N TYR A 69 5.45 -6.13 -0.72
CA TYR A 69 6.10 -6.23 0.59
C TYR A 69 5.97 -4.93 1.36
N VAL A 70 6.06 -5.07 2.68
CA VAL A 70 5.93 -3.97 3.64
C VAL A 70 7.07 -4.06 4.64
N PHE A 71 7.78 -2.95 4.80
CA PHE A 71 8.56 -2.70 6.01
C PHE A 71 7.67 -1.90 6.97
N GLY A 72 7.57 -2.33 8.21
CA GLY A 72 6.67 -1.70 9.19
C GLY A 72 7.18 -1.79 10.62
N ARG A 73 6.41 -1.20 11.53
CA ARG A 73 6.60 -1.30 12.97
C ARG A 73 5.34 -1.80 13.67
N LYS A 74 5.50 -2.56 14.75
CA LYS A 74 4.42 -2.99 15.63
C LYS A 74 4.67 -2.49 17.06
N HIS A 75 3.67 -1.89 17.68
CA HIS A 75 3.70 -1.50 19.09
C HIS A 75 2.35 -1.84 19.75
N GLY A 76 2.36 -2.79 20.68
CA GLY A 76 1.12 -3.41 21.16
C GLY A 76 0.34 -4.02 19.98
N GLU A 77 -0.95 -3.68 19.88
CA GLU A 77 -1.83 -4.09 18.78
C GLU A 77 -1.71 -3.22 17.52
N SER A 78 -1.00 -2.09 17.58
CA SER A 78 -0.87 -1.19 16.45
C SER A 78 0.21 -1.65 15.48
N VAL A 79 -0.16 -1.78 14.20
CA VAL A 79 0.75 -2.05 13.09
C VAL A 79 0.77 -0.83 12.17
N VAL A 80 1.97 -0.31 11.88
CA VAL A 80 2.14 0.90 11.05
C VAL A 80 3.12 0.59 9.92
N PRO A 81 2.68 0.68 8.64
CA PRO A 81 3.58 0.55 7.50
C PRO A 81 4.51 1.77 7.40
N ILE A 82 5.78 1.52 7.11
CA ILE A 82 6.81 2.55 6.88
C ILE A 82 7.10 2.66 5.38
N TYR A 83 7.20 1.51 4.70
CA TYR A 83 7.43 1.42 3.26
C TYR A 83 6.60 0.29 2.69
N ILE A 84 6.00 0.53 1.53
CA ILE A 84 5.24 -0.47 0.77
C ILE A 84 5.78 -0.48 -0.65
N GLY A 85 6.06 -1.65 -1.20
CA GLY A 85 6.50 -1.75 -2.59
C GLY A 85 6.01 -3.02 -3.28
N GLU A 86 5.96 -2.96 -4.61
CA GLU A 86 5.83 -4.13 -5.48
C GLU A 86 7.18 -4.64 -5.98
N THR A 87 7.20 -5.89 -6.44
CA THR A 87 8.30 -6.45 -7.22
C THR A 87 7.88 -7.69 -8.00
N LEU A 88 8.67 -8.05 -9.01
CA LEU A 88 8.61 -9.36 -9.67
C LEU A 88 9.44 -10.45 -8.98
N SER A 89 10.26 -10.06 -8.01
CA SER A 89 11.02 -10.98 -7.16
C SER A 89 11.28 -10.33 -5.80
N ILE A 90 10.68 -10.90 -4.75
CA ILE A 90 10.78 -10.40 -3.37
C ILE A 90 12.23 -10.42 -2.91
N ARG A 91 12.91 -11.57 -2.99
CA ARG A 91 14.32 -11.74 -2.61
C ARG A 91 15.23 -10.69 -3.24
N ARG A 92 15.18 -10.55 -4.57
CA ARG A 92 16.06 -9.60 -5.30
C ARG A 92 15.79 -8.15 -4.89
N ARG A 93 14.52 -7.79 -4.68
CA ARG A 93 14.15 -6.43 -4.29
C ARG A 93 14.57 -6.11 -2.86
N VAL A 94 14.38 -7.04 -1.93
CA VAL A 94 14.79 -6.88 -0.54
C VAL A 94 16.30 -6.77 -0.43
N LYS A 95 17.06 -7.60 -1.16
CA LYS A 95 18.53 -7.47 -1.23
C LYS A 95 18.96 -6.05 -1.62
N GLY A 96 18.32 -5.46 -2.63
CA GLY A 96 18.61 -4.07 -3.02
C GLY A 96 18.22 -3.04 -1.95
N HIS A 97 17.14 -3.27 -1.21
CA HIS A 97 16.67 -2.38 -0.15
C HIS A 97 17.54 -2.40 1.10
N LEU A 98 18.06 -3.57 1.50
CA LEU A 98 18.99 -3.66 2.64
C LEU A 98 20.28 -2.86 2.41
N ASN A 99 20.67 -2.65 1.15
CA ASN A 99 21.78 -1.79 0.76
C ASN A 99 21.40 -0.29 0.67
N SER A 100 20.13 0.06 0.87
CA SER A 100 19.66 1.44 0.77
C SER A 100 19.76 2.14 2.12
N LEU A 101 20.82 2.93 2.32
CA LEU A 101 21.02 3.72 3.54
C LEU A 101 19.80 4.60 3.87
N ALA A 102 19.17 5.20 2.86
CA ALA A 102 18.01 6.06 3.05
C ALA A 102 16.79 5.30 3.63
N LEU A 103 16.51 4.10 3.12
CA LEU A 103 15.40 3.29 3.64
C LEU A 103 15.74 2.71 5.02
N MET A 104 16.96 2.22 5.23
CA MET A 104 17.38 1.69 6.53
C MET A 104 17.26 2.76 7.62
N ARG A 105 17.74 3.99 7.35
CA ARG A 105 17.55 5.14 8.24
C ARG A 105 16.08 5.48 8.46
N ALA A 106 15.23 5.38 7.45
CA ALA A 106 13.80 5.63 7.62
C ALA A 106 13.12 4.59 8.54
N ILE A 107 13.50 3.32 8.43
CA ILE A 107 13.00 2.24 9.29
C ILE A 107 13.54 2.42 10.73
N GLU A 108 14.80 2.82 10.86
CA GLU A 108 15.42 3.15 12.15
C GLU A 108 14.75 4.33 12.84
N ASN A 109 14.60 5.45 12.14
CA ASN A 109 14.05 6.70 12.67
C ASN A 109 12.52 6.69 12.81
N ALA A 110 11.85 5.62 12.38
CA ALA A 110 10.42 5.48 12.61
C ALA A 110 10.11 5.51 14.12
N PRO A 111 8.88 5.91 14.53
CA PRO A 111 8.50 5.93 15.94
C PRO A 111 8.63 4.55 16.63
N ILE A 112 8.50 4.51 17.96
CA ILE A 112 8.72 3.29 18.77
C ILE A 112 7.94 2.04 18.28
N GLY A 113 8.53 0.85 18.45
CA GLY A 113 7.92 -0.45 18.11
C GLY A 113 8.91 -1.48 17.56
N GLY A 114 8.55 -2.77 17.58
CA GLY A 114 9.33 -3.81 16.90
C GLY A 114 9.29 -3.64 15.39
N ARG A 115 10.44 -3.75 14.70
CA ARG A 115 10.52 -3.61 13.24
C ARG A 115 10.28 -4.95 12.59
N PHE A 116 9.54 -4.96 11.49
CA PHE A 116 9.27 -6.19 10.77
C PHE A 116 9.24 -5.97 9.25
N PHE A 117 9.44 -7.07 8.55
CA PHE A 117 9.22 -7.21 7.12
C PHE A 117 8.12 -8.25 6.90
N ILE A 118 7.19 -7.99 5.99
CA ILE A 118 6.15 -8.94 5.60
C ILE A 118 5.92 -8.83 4.09
N TYR A 119 5.59 -9.94 3.45
CA TYR A 119 5.32 -9.95 2.01
C TYR A 119 4.04 -10.71 1.67
N CYS A 120 3.50 -10.43 0.50
CA CYS A 120 2.39 -11.13 -0.11
C CYS A 120 2.77 -11.53 -1.53
N THR A 121 2.86 -12.83 -1.81
CA THR A 121 3.13 -13.34 -3.15
C THR A 121 1.85 -13.43 -3.95
N VAL A 122 1.94 -13.25 -5.27
CA VAL A 122 0.82 -13.37 -6.19
C VAL A 122 1.08 -14.48 -7.19
N LYS A 123 0.16 -15.45 -7.26
CA LYS A 123 0.20 -16.46 -8.32
C LYS A 123 -0.47 -15.90 -9.57
N ALA A 124 0.22 -16.00 -10.71
CA ALA A 124 -0.34 -15.65 -12.00
C ALA A 124 0.26 -16.50 -13.11
N VAL A 125 -0.55 -16.76 -14.14
CA VAL A 125 -0.17 -17.59 -15.30
C VAL A 125 0.95 -16.95 -16.13
N SER A 126 1.10 -15.63 -16.10
CA SER A 126 2.17 -14.92 -16.83
C SER A 126 2.79 -13.82 -15.98
N LYS A 127 4.03 -13.44 -16.32
CA LYS A 127 4.81 -12.39 -15.64
C LYS A 127 4.15 -11.01 -15.78
N GLU A 128 3.51 -10.73 -16.91
CA GLU A 128 2.77 -9.48 -17.17
C GLU A 128 1.55 -9.39 -16.28
N LYS A 129 0.80 -10.50 -16.12
CA LYS A 129 -0.34 -10.57 -15.21
C LYS A 129 0.12 -10.42 -13.76
N ALA A 130 1.20 -11.10 -13.38
CA ALA A 130 1.79 -10.97 -12.05
C ALA A 130 2.16 -9.51 -11.74
N LYS A 131 2.85 -8.83 -12.67
CA LYS A 131 3.19 -7.40 -12.55
C LYS A 131 1.95 -6.54 -12.36
N LYS A 132 0.92 -6.76 -13.17
CA LYS A 132 -0.35 -6.02 -13.08
C LYS A 132 -1.01 -6.21 -11.72
N HIS A 133 -1.07 -7.44 -11.23
CA HIS A 133 -1.68 -7.75 -9.94
C HIS A 133 -0.88 -7.18 -8.77
N ALA A 134 0.44 -7.35 -8.75
CA ALA A 134 1.32 -6.77 -7.73
C ALA A 134 1.16 -5.23 -7.67
N LYS A 135 1.08 -4.57 -8.84
CA LYS A 135 0.83 -3.12 -8.92
C LYS A 135 -0.54 -2.71 -8.40
N VAL A 136 -1.58 -3.52 -8.64
CA VAL A 136 -2.93 -3.26 -8.09
C VAL A 136 -2.93 -3.41 -6.57
N LEU A 137 -2.27 -4.45 -6.04
CA LEU A 137 -2.15 -4.67 -4.60
C LEU A 137 -1.35 -3.56 -3.92
N GLU A 138 -0.20 -3.17 -4.46
CA GLU A 138 0.61 -2.08 -3.93
C GLU A 138 -0.22 -0.79 -3.85
N LYS A 139 -0.91 -0.45 -4.95
CA LYS A 139 -1.77 0.74 -4.98
C LYS A 139 -2.87 0.67 -3.92
N ALA A 140 -3.53 -0.49 -3.76
CA ALA A 140 -4.58 -0.66 -2.76
C ALA A 140 -4.04 -0.49 -1.33
N LEU A 141 -2.86 -1.07 -1.04
CA LEU A 141 -2.20 -0.96 0.26
C LEU A 141 -1.74 0.47 0.56
N LEU A 142 -1.14 1.16 -0.43
CA LEU A 142 -0.77 2.57 -0.31
C LEU A 142 -1.99 3.45 -0.01
N MET A 143 -3.08 3.26 -0.75
CA MET A 143 -4.31 4.03 -0.56
C MET A 143 -4.91 3.80 0.83
N HIS A 144 -4.93 2.55 1.28
CA HIS A 144 -5.41 2.22 2.61
C HIS A 144 -4.55 2.87 3.70
N ALA A 145 -3.22 2.72 3.61
CA ALA A 145 -2.31 3.30 4.58
C ALA A 145 -2.45 4.83 4.68
N GLN A 146 -2.61 5.51 3.53
CA GLN A 146 -2.85 6.95 3.48
C GLN A 146 -4.21 7.35 4.06
N SER A 147 -5.27 6.56 3.82
CA SER A 147 -6.60 6.83 4.39
C SER A 147 -6.62 6.71 5.91
N GLU A 148 -5.72 5.90 6.49
CA GLU A 148 -5.52 5.78 7.94
C GLU A 148 -4.57 6.86 8.50
N GLY A 149 -4.02 7.72 7.64
CA GLY A 149 -3.10 8.80 8.03
C GLY A 149 -1.65 8.36 8.25
N HIS A 150 -1.25 7.16 7.81
CA HIS A 150 0.13 6.71 7.95
C HIS A 150 1.07 7.47 7.00
N GLU A 151 2.17 7.98 7.55
CA GLU A 151 3.24 8.58 6.76
C GLU A 151 4.15 7.49 6.17
N LEU A 152 4.13 7.35 4.85
CA LEU A 152 4.96 6.39 4.13
C LEU A 152 6.23 7.06 3.61
N PHE A 153 7.37 6.37 3.76
CA PHE A 153 8.69 6.86 3.33
C PHE A 153 8.88 6.94 1.80
N ASN A 154 8.02 6.32 0.98
CA ASN A 154 8.23 6.21 -0.46
C ASN A 154 8.54 7.58 -1.12
N LYS A 155 9.69 7.69 -1.81
CA LYS A 155 10.22 8.94 -2.40
C LYS A 155 9.42 9.52 -3.58
N LYS A 156 8.51 8.75 -4.20
CA LYS A 156 7.75 9.19 -5.39
C LYS A 156 6.29 8.74 -5.32
N GLY A 157 5.36 9.69 -5.39
CA GLY A 157 3.91 9.44 -5.59
C GLY A 157 3.04 9.35 -4.33
N THR A 158 3.60 9.56 -3.13
CA THR A 158 2.97 9.18 -1.84
C THR A 158 2.54 10.34 -0.94
N LYS A 159 2.77 11.60 -1.33
CA LYS A 159 1.98 12.72 -0.80
C LYS A 159 0.82 12.95 -1.76
N LEU A 160 -0.25 12.16 -1.59
CA LEU A 160 -1.50 12.53 -2.23
C LEU A 160 -1.98 13.81 -1.55
N PRO A 161 -2.32 14.88 -2.31
CA PRO A 161 -3.00 16.02 -1.72
C PRO A 161 -4.31 15.51 -1.11
N THR A 162 -4.35 15.50 0.21
CA THR A 162 -5.50 15.05 0.99
C THR A 162 -6.07 16.27 1.67
N ASP A 163 -7.39 16.42 1.60
CA ASP A 163 -8.13 17.34 2.43
C ASP A 163 -8.60 16.59 3.68
N THR A 164 -8.62 17.29 4.80
CA THR A 164 -9.21 16.77 6.03
C THR A 164 -10.65 17.26 6.09
N ILE A 165 -11.60 16.34 6.16
CA ILE A 165 -12.99 16.67 6.49
C ILE A 165 -13.24 16.29 7.95
N SER A 166 -13.65 17.28 8.74
CA SER A 166 -14.19 17.07 10.08
C SER A 166 -15.71 16.87 9.99
N PHE A 167 -16.20 15.85 10.67
CA PHE A 167 -17.62 15.56 10.80
C PHE A 167 -18.05 15.78 12.25
N THR A 168 -19.18 16.45 12.44
CA THR A 168 -19.91 16.52 13.71
C THR A 168 -21.20 15.72 13.57
N GLY A 169 -21.68 15.10 14.65
CA GLY A 169 -22.91 14.32 14.58
C GLY A 169 -23.13 13.40 15.78
N ASN A 170 -24.13 12.52 15.64
CA ASN A 170 -24.50 11.52 16.65
C ASN A 170 -23.74 10.19 16.46
N ARG A 171 -23.93 9.28 17.40
CA ARG A 171 -23.25 7.96 17.41
C ARG A 171 -23.50 7.15 16.14
N THR A 172 -24.69 7.28 15.54
CA THR A 172 -25.03 6.62 14.27
C THR A 172 -24.21 7.18 13.11
N SER A 173 -24.03 8.50 13.03
CA SER A 173 -23.17 9.11 12.01
C SER A 173 -21.69 8.77 12.19
N GLU A 174 -21.20 8.67 13.42
CA GLU A 174 -19.82 8.27 13.71
C GLU A 174 -19.51 6.83 13.29
N ALA A 175 -20.52 5.95 13.32
CA ALA A 175 -20.40 4.59 12.81
C ALA A 175 -20.29 4.53 11.28
N ILE A 176 -20.81 5.54 10.57
CA ILE A 176 -20.78 5.63 9.10
C ILE A 176 -19.50 6.32 8.63
N ALA A 177 -19.09 7.39 9.30
CA ALA A 177 -17.91 8.18 8.96
C ALA A 177 -17.18 8.61 10.25
N PRO A 178 -15.85 8.45 10.33
CA PRO A 178 -15.08 8.95 11.46
C PRO A 178 -15.19 10.48 11.58
N ARG A 179 -15.02 10.99 12.81
CA ARG A 179 -15.02 12.43 13.10
C ARG A 179 -14.01 13.22 12.26
N ILE A 180 -12.94 12.56 11.82
CA ILE A 180 -11.94 13.13 10.92
C ILE A 180 -11.72 12.10 9.81
N MET A 181 -11.86 12.53 8.57
CA MET A 181 -11.62 11.72 7.37
C MET A 181 -10.64 12.43 6.44
N LEU A 182 -9.64 11.69 5.96
CA LEU A 182 -8.74 12.16 4.90
C LEU A 182 -9.33 11.81 3.54
N ILE A 183 -9.60 12.81 2.71
CA ILE A 183 -10.16 12.64 1.38
C ILE A 183 -9.13 13.06 0.34
N ARG A 184 -8.97 12.25 -0.70
CA ARG A 184 -8.10 12.60 -1.82
C ARG A 184 -8.68 13.77 -2.61
N ARG A 185 -7.89 14.82 -2.84
CA ARG A 185 -8.24 15.84 -3.85
C ARG A 185 -8.33 15.20 -5.23
N ALA A 186 -9.46 15.40 -5.90
CA ALA A 186 -9.55 15.11 -7.32
C ALA A 186 -8.49 15.94 -8.05
N LEU A 187 -7.67 15.30 -8.89
CA LEU A 187 -6.78 16.03 -9.78
C LEU A 187 -7.67 16.82 -10.75
N THR A 188 -7.80 18.13 -10.54
CA THR A 188 -8.40 19.02 -11.52
C THR A 188 -7.55 18.90 -12.78
N LYS A 189 -8.15 18.42 -13.88
CA LYS A 189 -7.52 18.50 -15.19
C LYS A 189 -7.34 19.99 -15.46
N THR A 190 -6.12 20.50 -15.34
CA THR A 190 -5.78 21.82 -15.86
C THR A 190 -6.15 21.80 -17.35
N LYS A 191 -7.18 22.57 -17.75
CA LYS A 191 -7.47 22.81 -19.16
C LYS A 191 -6.16 23.30 -19.78
N ARG A 192 -5.59 22.54 -20.72
CA ARG A 192 -4.54 23.09 -21.59
C ARG A 192 -5.14 24.32 -22.25
N PRO A 193 -4.52 25.51 -22.17
CA PRO A 193 -4.96 26.62 -22.97
C PRO A 193 -4.85 26.19 -24.44
N SER A 194 -5.97 26.29 -25.15
CA SER A 194 -6.04 26.11 -26.59
C SER A 194 -5.20 27.20 -27.24
N SER A 195 -3.96 26.88 -27.59
CA SER A 195 -3.09 27.80 -28.33
C SER A 195 -3.72 28.08 -29.70
N LEU A 196 -3.92 29.37 -29.94
CA LEU A 196 -4.50 30.00 -31.12
C LEU A 196 -3.96 29.46 -32.43
N LYS A 197 -4.88 29.33 -33.42
CA LYS A 197 -4.57 29.25 -34.84
C LYS A 197 -3.66 30.42 -35.23
N LYS A 198 -2.47 30.14 -35.77
CA LYS A 198 -1.69 31.16 -36.49
C LYS A 198 -2.26 31.27 -37.90
N HIS A 199 -2.77 32.46 -38.18
CA HIS A 199 -3.08 32.99 -39.50
C HIS A 199 -1.83 32.90 -40.39
N THR A 200 -1.97 32.33 -41.58
CA THR A 200 -1.09 32.62 -42.72
C THR A 200 -1.47 33.97 -43.31
N PRO A 201 -0.52 34.87 -43.59
CA PRO A 201 -0.72 35.91 -44.59
C PRO A 201 -0.18 35.44 -45.94
N ASN A 202 -0.96 35.74 -46.97
CA ASN A 202 -0.58 35.68 -48.38
C ASN A 202 0.57 36.67 -48.66
N GLY A 203 1.47 36.26 -49.54
CA GLY A 203 2.55 37.06 -50.12
C GLY A 203 3.35 36.21 -51.07
#